data_AF-A0A0K0XZ92-F1
#
_entry.id   AF-A0A0K0XZ92-F1
#
_cell.length_a   1.000
_cell.length_b   1.000
_cell.length_c   1.000
_cell.angle_alpha   90.00
_cell.angle_beta   90.00
_cell.angle_gamma   90.00
#
_symmetry.space_group_name_H-M   'P 1'
#
loop_
_entity.id
_entity.type
_entity.pdbx_description
1 polymer ?
#
loop_
_entity_poly.entity_id
_entity_poly.type
_entity_poly.pdbx_seq_one_letter_code
_entity_poly.pdbx_strand_id
1 'polypeptide(L)'
;MAELDDLVEYPPFERHRRELAEQARARRLRLLIALPSSIALVFLLFQISSPLGLFALLIAVAVLFFLALPGSSSVDAGELSGIEGELAVLKQLKGLPDEYWLMNRVKLPDETLTNGQRELDFVVGGPTGLWVIEVKNTPGVIHVQPDQPHWPMVRRAGCGSSPSWNATRSPLPQVRAQVESLSRWLLRHGLDVRPRAAVVFAHPQTALEGAEHSSIPVLLRDRIAPVVSEAGPQALPPGVRQELRELRSNGIVPHVKYA
;
A
#
# COMPACT_ATOMS: atom_id res chain seq x y z
N MET A 1 4.77 17.97 -14.41
CA MET A 1 4.74 16.74 -13.58
C MET A 1 4.66 17.22 -12.15
N ALA A 2 3.74 16.68 -11.33
CA ALA A 2 3.51 17.18 -9.97
C ALA A 2 4.79 17.25 -9.14
N GLU A 3 4.84 18.20 -8.22
CA GLU A 3 5.97 18.35 -7.30
C GLU A 3 5.94 17.25 -6.24
N LEU A 4 7.07 16.53 -6.12
CA LEU A 4 7.18 15.27 -5.35
C LEU A 4 8.08 15.37 -4.11
N ASP A 5 8.57 16.57 -3.80
CA ASP A 5 9.52 16.83 -2.70
C ASP A 5 8.94 16.46 -1.32
N ASP A 6 7.62 16.31 -1.27
CA ASP A 6 6.85 16.00 -0.08
C ASP A 6 6.42 14.52 -0.01
N LEU A 7 7.04 13.62 -0.77
CA LEU A 7 6.81 12.19 -0.65
C LEU A 7 7.71 11.55 0.41
N VAL A 8 7.14 10.63 1.17
CA VAL A 8 7.84 9.78 2.13
C VAL A 8 7.87 8.35 1.59
N GLU A 9 8.99 7.67 1.82
CA GLU A 9 9.13 6.24 1.52
C GLU A 9 8.17 5.39 2.36
N TYR A 10 8.00 4.13 1.96
CA TYR A 10 7.14 3.17 2.65
C TYR A 10 8.00 2.23 3.53
N PRO A 11 8.15 2.48 4.85
CA PRO A 11 9.07 1.71 5.69
C PRO A 11 8.80 0.18 5.71
N PRO A 12 7.54 -0.30 5.73
CA PRO A 12 7.26 -1.74 5.66
C PRO A 12 7.72 -2.34 4.32
N PHE A 13 7.54 -1.62 3.21
CA PHE A 13 8.00 -2.08 1.90
C PHE A 13 9.53 -2.13 1.82
N GLU A 14 10.23 -1.16 2.40
CA GLU A 14 11.69 -1.20 2.52
C GLU A 14 12.17 -2.36 3.39
N ARG A 15 11.51 -2.59 4.54
CA ARG A 15 11.81 -3.72 5.42
C ARG A 15 11.64 -5.05 4.69
N HIS A 16 10.52 -5.21 4.00
CA HIS A 16 10.23 -6.38 3.17
C HIS A 16 11.34 -6.62 2.12
N ARG A 17 11.73 -5.57 1.38
CA ARG A 17 12.80 -5.66 0.38
C ARG A 17 14.15 -6.05 1.00
N ARG A 18 14.49 -5.48 2.16
CA ARG A 18 15.72 -5.82 2.90
C ARG A 18 15.72 -7.26 3.38
N GLU A 19 14.63 -7.71 4.01
CA GLU A 19 14.48 -9.09 4.49
C GLU A 19 14.62 -10.10 3.34
N LEU A 20 13.96 -9.86 2.21
CA LEU A 20 14.09 -10.73 1.03
C LEU A 20 15.52 -10.73 0.47
N ALA A 21 16.19 -9.57 0.43
CA ALA A 21 17.57 -9.48 -0.04
C ALA A 21 18.55 -10.22 0.88
N GLU A 22 18.39 -10.10 2.20
CA GLU A 22 19.19 -10.81 3.19
C GLU A 22 18.96 -12.33 3.11
N GLN A 23 17.71 -12.76 3.00
CA GLN A 23 17.35 -14.17 2.81
C GLN A 23 17.92 -14.72 1.51
N ALA A 24 17.84 -13.97 0.40
CA ALA A 24 18.42 -14.36 -0.88
C ALA A 24 19.94 -14.51 -0.81
N ARG A 25 20.63 -13.59 -0.12
CA ARG A 25 22.08 -13.66 0.12
C ARG A 25 22.45 -14.87 0.98
N ALA A 26 21.77 -15.07 2.10
CA ALA A 26 21.99 -16.21 2.99
C ALA A 26 21.73 -17.54 2.28
N ARG A 27 20.65 -17.63 1.49
CA ARG A 27 20.34 -18.80 0.66
C ARG A 27 21.44 -19.06 -0.37
N ARG A 28 21.89 -18.03 -1.09
CA ARG A 28 22.97 -18.17 -2.09
C ARG A 28 24.24 -18.73 -1.43
N LEU A 29 24.63 -18.19 -0.27
CA LEU A 29 25.81 -18.67 0.46
C LEU A 29 25.64 -20.13 0.91
N ARG A 30 24.48 -20.48 1.47
CA ARG A 30 24.18 -21.87 1.88
C ARG A 30 24.22 -22.83 0.70
N LEU A 31 23.64 -22.47 -0.45
CA LEU A 31 23.66 -23.31 -1.64
C LEU A 31 25.06 -23.44 -2.24
N LEU A 32 25.87 -22.38 -2.23
CA LEU A 32 27.26 -22.41 -2.68
C LEU A 32 28.12 -23.38 -1.87
N ILE A 33 27.80 -23.59 -0.58
CA ILE A 33 28.51 -24.54 0.29
C ILE A 33 27.89 -25.93 0.20
N ALA A 34 26.55 -26.02 0.28
CA ALA A 34 25.83 -27.28 0.34
C ALA A 34 25.95 -28.08 -0.95
N LEU A 35 25.84 -27.45 -2.12
CA LEU A 35 25.91 -28.14 -3.41
C LEU A 35 27.23 -28.89 -3.63
N PRO A 36 28.43 -28.27 -3.53
CA PRO A 36 29.68 -29.00 -3.70
C PRO A 36 29.90 -30.02 -2.58
N SER A 37 29.51 -29.71 -1.34
CA SER A 37 29.64 -30.64 -0.21
C SER A 37 28.80 -31.90 -0.41
N SER A 38 27.56 -31.74 -0.88
CA SER A 38 26.67 -32.85 -1.22
C SER A 38 27.21 -33.69 -2.38
N ILE A 39 27.73 -33.07 -3.43
CA ILE A 39 28.34 -33.78 -4.57
C ILE A 39 29.54 -34.61 -4.10
N ALA A 40 30.44 -34.01 -3.31
CA ALA A 40 31.62 -34.69 -2.78
C ALA A 40 31.24 -35.87 -1.87
N LEU A 41 30.26 -35.69 -0.98
CA LEU A 41 29.77 -36.75 -0.10
C LEU A 41 29.15 -37.90 -0.88
N VAL A 42 28.28 -37.61 -1.85
CA VAL A 42 27.66 -38.62 -2.70
C VAL A 42 28.73 -39.41 -3.46
N PHE A 43 29.71 -38.72 -4.05
CA PHE A 43 30.83 -39.36 -4.76
C PHE A 43 31.62 -40.29 -3.85
N LEU A 44 31.98 -39.85 -2.63
CA LEU A 44 32.71 -40.68 -1.67
C LEU A 44 31.92 -41.93 -1.26
N LEU A 45 30.61 -41.81 -1.05
CA LEU A 45 29.77 -42.95 -0.69
C LEU A 45 29.59 -43.94 -1.84
N PHE A 46 29.60 -43.47 -3.10
CA PHE A 46 29.65 -44.34 -4.28
C PHE A 46 30.94 -45.17 -4.37
N GLN A 47 32.08 -44.66 -3.86
CA GLN A 47 33.33 -45.44 -3.81
C GLN A 47 33.27 -46.60 -2.81
N ILE A 48 32.36 -46.53 -1.83
CA ILE A 48 32.16 -47.57 -0.81
C ILE A 48 31.09 -48.57 -1.25
N SER A 49 29.93 -48.08 -1.72
CA SER A 49 28.78 -48.90 -2.07
C SER A 49 27.78 -48.13 -2.94
N SER A 50 27.42 -48.67 -4.11
CA SER A 50 26.46 -48.02 -5.02
C SER A 50 25.07 -47.79 -4.42
N PRO A 51 24.45 -48.76 -3.70
CA PRO A 51 23.21 -48.50 -2.98
C PRO A 51 23.28 -47.34 -1.98
N LEU A 52 24.42 -47.20 -1.27
CA LEU A 52 24.62 -46.13 -0.29
C LEU A 52 24.74 -44.75 -0.97
N GLY A 53 25.48 -44.69 -2.09
CA GLY A 53 25.57 -43.49 -2.92
C GLY A 53 24.22 -43.02 -3.46
N LEU A 54 23.39 -43.95 -3.95
CA LEU A 54 22.03 -43.65 -4.42
C LEU A 54 21.12 -43.13 -3.30
N PHE A 55 21.19 -43.73 -2.11
CA PHE A 55 20.42 -43.26 -0.95
C PHE A 55 20.86 -41.85 -0.52
N ALA A 56 22.16 -41.59 -0.46
CA ALA A 56 22.71 -40.27 -0.14
C ALA A 56 22.33 -39.22 -1.19
N LEU A 57 22.27 -39.59 -2.47
CA LEU A 57 21.82 -38.71 -3.54
C LEU A 57 20.37 -38.26 -3.32
N LEU A 58 19.46 -39.17 -2.96
CA LEU A 58 18.07 -38.81 -2.67
C LEU A 58 17.96 -37.83 -1.49
N ILE A 59 18.71 -38.08 -0.42
CA ILE A 59 18.76 -37.17 0.74
C ILE A 59 19.32 -35.81 0.32
N ALA A 60 20.43 -35.78 -0.42
CA ALA A 60 21.05 -34.55 -0.89
C ALA A 60 20.09 -33.72 -1.75
N VAL A 61 19.37 -34.36 -2.68
CA VAL A 61 18.35 -33.71 -3.51
C VAL A 61 17.24 -33.11 -2.64
N ALA A 62 16.72 -33.86 -1.66
CA ALA A 62 15.69 -33.37 -0.75
C ALA A 62 16.19 -32.18 0.07
N VAL A 63 17.40 -32.26 0.65
CA VAL A 63 18.00 -31.16 1.44
C VAL A 63 18.23 -29.92 0.58
N LEU A 64 18.78 -30.08 -0.63
CA LEU A 64 19.00 -28.97 -1.56
C LEU A 64 17.68 -28.34 -2.01
N PHE A 65 16.64 -29.14 -2.22
CA PHE A 65 15.29 -28.65 -2.52
C PHE A 65 14.77 -27.74 -1.40
N PHE A 66 14.82 -28.18 -0.13
CA PHE A 66 14.37 -27.36 1.00
C PHE A 66 15.23 -26.11 1.21
N LEU A 67 16.56 -26.20 1.00
CA LEU A 67 17.46 -25.05 1.07
C LEU A 67 17.20 -24.01 -0.05
N ALA A 68 16.64 -24.44 -1.18
CA ALA A 68 16.35 -23.55 -2.31
C ALA A 68 15.03 -22.77 -2.15
N LEU A 69 14.11 -23.23 -1.28
CA LEU A 69 12.82 -22.57 -1.06
C LEU A 69 13.00 -21.11 -0.63
N PRO A 70 12.22 -20.17 -1.19
CA PRO A 70 12.23 -18.78 -0.74
C PRO A 70 11.67 -18.67 0.69
N GLY A 71 12.25 -17.76 1.47
CA GLY A 71 11.71 -17.42 2.78
C GLY A 71 10.46 -16.54 2.68
N SER A 72 9.75 -16.39 3.80
CA SER A 72 8.68 -15.42 3.95
C SER A 72 9.19 -14.16 4.63
N SER A 73 8.51 -13.04 4.35
CA SER A 73 8.74 -11.76 5.03
C SER A 73 7.97 -11.70 6.35
N SER A 74 8.49 -10.94 7.30
CA SER A 74 7.81 -10.63 8.57
C SER A 74 6.65 -9.64 8.41
N VAL A 75 6.68 -8.84 7.34
CA VAL A 75 5.62 -7.88 6.99
C VAL A 75 4.35 -8.61 6.57
N ASP A 76 3.21 -8.18 7.12
CA ASP A 76 1.90 -8.75 6.82
C ASP A 76 1.54 -8.58 5.33
N ALA A 77 0.98 -9.64 4.73
CA ALA A 77 0.63 -9.64 3.31
C ALA A 77 -0.48 -8.62 2.97
N GLY A 78 -1.38 -8.35 3.91
CA GLY A 78 -2.41 -7.32 3.79
C GLY A 78 -1.80 -5.91 3.82
N GLU A 79 -0.81 -5.68 4.69
CA GLU A 79 -0.06 -4.42 4.73
C GLU A 79 0.70 -4.17 3.42
N LEU A 80 1.40 -5.18 2.90
CA LEU A 80 2.06 -5.08 1.59
C LEU A 80 1.08 -4.81 0.46
N SER A 81 -0.06 -5.51 0.44
CA SER A 81 -1.13 -5.26 -0.53
C SER A 81 -1.67 -3.83 -0.44
N GLY A 82 -1.83 -3.27 0.77
CA GLY A 82 -2.20 -1.86 0.95
C GLY A 82 -1.21 -0.92 0.28
N ILE A 83 0.09 -1.12 0.56
CA ILE A 83 1.18 -0.29 0.00
C ILE A 83 1.25 -0.42 -1.53
N GLU A 84 1.08 -1.62 -2.08
CA GLU A 84 1.04 -1.82 -3.53
C GLU A 84 -0.10 -1.01 -4.18
N GLY A 85 -1.26 -0.96 -3.53
CA GLY A 85 -2.38 -0.12 -3.94
C GLY A 85 -2.01 1.36 -3.95
N GLU A 86 -1.42 1.86 -2.86
CA GLU A 86 -0.99 3.24 -2.76
C GLU A 86 0.07 3.59 -3.83
N LEU A 87 1.08 2.74 -4.04
CA LEU A 87 2.11 2.94 -5.06
C LEU A 87 1.50 2.99 -6.47
N ALA A 88 0.48 2.17 -6.74
CA ALA A 88 -0.23 2.18 -8.01
C ALA A 88 -0.99 3.50 -8.25
N VAL A 89 -1.60 4.07 -7.20
CA VAL A 89 -2.29 5.37 -7.26
C VAL A 89 -1.28 6.51 -7.36
N LEU A 90 -0.19 6.46 -6.58
CA LEU A 90 0.92 7.42 -6.64
C LEU A 90 1.47 7.55 -8.06
N LYS A 91 1.62 6.44 -8.79
CA LYS A 91 2.07 6.45 -10.20
C LYS A 91 1.15 7.30 -11.09
N GLN A 92 -0.16 7.27 -10.84
CA GLN A 92 -1.14 8.06 -11.61
C GLN A 92 -1.08 9.53 -11.21
N LEU A 93 -1.03 9.81 -9.90
CA LEU A 93 -0.95 11.19 -9.37
C LEU A 93 0.33 11.92 -9.78
N LYS A 94 1.45 11.21 -9.94
CA LYS A 94 2.69 11.78 -10.51
C LYS A 94 2.48 12.37 -11.92
N GLY A 95 1.49 11.87 -12.67
CA GLY A 95 1.15 12.38 -14.00
C GLY A 95 0.46 13.74 -14.01
N LEU A 96 0.07 14.29 -12.86
CA LEU A 96 -0.54 15.61 -12.78
C LEU A 96 0.42 16.73 -13.25
N PRO A 97 -0.11 17.89 -13.69
CA PRO A 97 0.70 19.08 -13.96
C PRO A 97 1.58 19.51 -12.78
N ASP A 98 2.64 20.25 -13.04
CA ASP A 98 3.58 20.78 -12.03
C ASP A 98 2.98 21.85 -11.10
N GLU A 99 1.82 22.40 -11.47
CA GLU A 99 1.01 23.27 -10.59
C GLU A 99 0.43 22.52 -9.37
N TYR A 100 0.49 21.19 -9.38
CA TYR A 100 0.07 20.34 -8.27
C TYR A 100 1.26 19.88 -7.43
N TRP A 101 1.04 19.80 -6.12
CA TRP A 101 1.95 19.17 -5.18
C TRP A 101 1.26 17.97 -4.51
N LEU A 102 2.06 16.99 -4.11
CA LEU A 102 1.57 15.74 -3.55
C LEU A 102 2.27 15.40 -2.23
N MET A 103 1.49 15.02 -1.23
CA MET A 103 1.98 14.43 0.02
C MET A 103 1.34 13.07 0.22
N ASN A 104 2.10 12.07 0.63
CA ASN A 104 1.56 10.77 1.04
C ASN A 104 1.71 10.56 2.55
N ARG A 105 0.85 9.71 3.12
CA ARG A 105 0.90 9.28 4.53
C ARG A 105 0.93 10.45 5.52
N VAL A 106 0.10 11.45 5.29
CA VAL A 106 -0.01 12.62 6.19
C VAL A 106 -0.71 12.17 7.47
N LYS A 107 -0.07 12.38 8.62
CA LYS A 107 -0.63 11.98 9.93
C LYS A 107 -1.15 13.20 10.67
N LEU A 108 -2.46 13.25 10.87
CA LEU A 108 -3.14 14.25 11.68
C LEU A 108 -3.24 13.79 13.13
N PRO A 109 -2.98 14.65 14.13
CA PRO A 109 -3.33 14.35 15.52
C PRO A 109 -4.84 14.13 15.66
N ASP A 110 -5.22 13.00 16.26
CA ASP A 110 -6.62 12.64 16.51
C ASP A 110 -6.73 11.82 17.82
N GLU A 111 -7.04 12.52 18.91
CA GLU A 111 -7.16 11.95 20.26
C GLU A 111 -8.31 10.94 20.39
N THR A 112 -9.22 10.88 19.41
CA THR A 112 -10.32 9.89 19.42
C THR A 112 -9.85 8.49 19.01
N LEU A 113 -8.63 8.37 18.46
CA LEU A 113 -8.05 7.11 18.02
C LEU A 113 -7.01 6.60 19.02
N THR A 114 -6.90 5.29 19.17
CA THR A 114 -5.97 4.64 20.13
C THR A 114 -4.51 4.99 19.88
N ASN A 115 -4.13 5.17 18.62
CA ASN A 115 -2.78 5.60 18.22
C ASN A 115 -2.59 7.13 18.23
N GLY A 116 -3.63 7.89 18.61
CA GLY A 116 -3.64 9.36 18.65
C GLY A 116 -3.50 10.02 17.28
N GLN A 117 -3.60 9.27 16.17
CA GLN A 117 -3.27 9.75 14.84
C GLN A 117 -4.19 9.19 13.76
N ARG A 118 -4.69 10.08 12.90
CA ARG A 118 -5.42 9.75 11.68
C ARG A 118 -4.52 9.92 10.48
N GLU A 119 -4.32 8.84 9.73
CA GLU A 119 -3.51 8.85 8.51
C GLU A 119 -4.37 9.19 7.29
N LEU A 120 -3.80 9.99 6.39
CA LEU A 120 -4.32 10.31 5.06
C LEU A 120 -3.39 9.70 4.02
N ASP A 121 -3.89 8.83 3.14
CA ASP A 121 -3.04 8.12 2.17
C ASP A 121 -2.39 9.11 1.21
N PHE A 122 -3.19 9.99 0.59
CA PHE A 122 -2.69 11.12 -0.21
C PHE A 122 -3.42 12.43 0.07
N VAL A 123 -2.63 13.50 0.07
CA VAL A 123 -3.10 14.88 0.01
C VAL A 123 -2.53 15.51 -1.27
N VAL A 124 -3.42 16.04 -2.13
CA VAL A 124 -3.04 16.75 -3.35
C VAL A 124 -3.51 18.19 -3.26
N GLY A 125 -2.63 19.16 -3.48
CA GLY A 125 -3.03 20.57 -3.60
C GLY A 125 -2.62 21.15 -4.94
N GLY A 126 -3.43 22.08 -5.46
CA GLY A 126 -3.16 22.73 -6.74
C GLY A 126 -4.33 23.62 -7.19
N PRO A 127 -4.46 23.90 -8.49
CA PRO A 127 -5.51 24.76 -9.06
C PRO A 127 -6.95 24.36 -8.72
N THR A 128 -7.19 23.06 -8.48
CA THR A 128 -8.52 22.52 -8.18
C THR A 128 -8.80 22.38 -6.68
N GLY A 129 -7.98 23.03 -5.85
CA GLY A 129 -8.09 23.03 -4.41
C GLY A 129 -7.27 21.93 -3.74
N LEU A 130 -7.71 21.54 -2.54
CA LEU A 130 -7.08 20.50 -1.73
C LEU A 130 -7.90 19.22 -1.81
N TRP A 131 -7.24 18.08 -2.02
CA TRP A 131 -7.86 16.77 -2.11
C TRP A 131 -7.30 15.83 -1.05
N VAL A 132 -8.19 15.07 -0.40
CA VAL A 132 -7.86 13.89 0.38
C VAL A 132 -8.30 12.67 -0.42
N ILE A 133 -7.35 11.77 -0.70
CA ILE A 133 -7.60 10.57 -1.49
C ILE A 133 -7.33 9.36 -0.62
N GLU A 134 -8.36 8.56 -0.40
CA GLU A 134 -8.30 7.28 0.30
C GLU A 134 -8.14 6.14 -0.71
N VAL A 135 -7.23 5.20 -0.45
CA VAL A 135 -6.90 4.11 -1.36
C VAL A 135 -7.32 2.76 -0.77
N LYS A 136 -8.00 1.94 -1.57
CA LYS A 136 -8.34 0.54 -1.25
C LYS A 136 -7.78 -0.39 -2.31
N ASN A 137 -7.11 -1.46 -1.89
CA ASN A 137 -6.57 -2.47 -2.81
C ASN A 137 -7.37 -3.78 -2.77
N THR A 138 -8.67 -3.72 -3.04
CA THR A 138 -9.56 -4.88 -2.94
C THR A 138 -9.95 -5.43 -4.33
N PRO A 139 -9.60 -6.69 -4.69
CA PRO A 139 -10.02 -7.31 -5.94
C PRO A 139 -11.51 -7.69 -5.94
N GLY A 140 -12.16 -7.54 -7.11
CA GLY A 140 -13.53 -7.99 -7.33
C GLY A 140 -14.42 -6.95 -8.00
N VAL A 141 -15.66 -7.33 -8.29
CA VAL A 141 -16.72 -6.40 -8.70
C VAL A 141 -17.37 -5.88 -7.41
N ILE A 142 -17.35 -4.56 -7.21
CA ILE A 142 -17.86 -3.90 -6.01
C ILE A 142 -19.11 -3.11 -6.39
N HIS A 143 -20.23 -3.42 -5.74
CA HIS A 143 -21.48 -2.69 -5.91
C HIS A 143 -21.53 -1.56 -4.88
N VAL A 144 -21.26 -0.33 -5.33
CA VAL A 144 -21.19 0.85 -4.48
C VAL A 144 -22.59 1.19 -3.96
N GLN A 145 -22.74 1.18 -2.64
CA GLN A 145 -24.00 1.50 -1.95
C GLN A 145 -23.72 2.59 -0.90
N PRO A 146 -23.75 3.88 -1.26
CA PRO A 146 -23.23 4.97 -0.41
C PRO A 146 -23.85 5.06 0.98
N ASP A 147 -25.10 4.64 1.11
CA ASP A 147 -25.88 4.67 2.36
C ASP A 147 -25.70 3.41 3.22
N GLN A 148 -24.96 2.42 2.72
CA GLN A 148 -24.73 1.15 3.42
C GLN A 148 -23.32 1.11 4.05
N PRO A 149 -23.18 0.53 5.25
CA PRO A 149 -21.88 0.38 5.90
C PRO A 149 -20.98 -0.65 5.21
N HIS A 150 -21.58 -1.58 4.45
CA HIS A 150 -20.88 -2.62 3.70
C HIS A 150 -21.45 -2.71 2.28
N TRP A 151 -20.56 -2.85 1.31
CA TRP A 151 -20.88 -2.92 -0.10
C TRP A 151 -20.77 -4.36 -0.57
N PRO A 152 -21.81 -4.91 -1.23
CA PRO A 152 -21.73 -6.23 -1.84
C PRO A 152 -20.56 -6.30 -2.83
N MET A 153 -19.87 -7.44 -2.83
CA MET A 153 -18.72 -7.67 -3.68
C MET A 153 -18.70 -9.10 -4.20
N VAL A 154 -18.38 -9.25 -5.48
CA VAL A 154 -18.13 -10.55 -6.11
C VAL A 154 -16.65 -10.69 -6.40
N ARG A 155 -16.00 -11.69 -5.80
CA ARG A 155 -14.65 -12.08 -6.22
C ARG A 155 -14.76 -13.04 -7.38
N ARG A 156 -14.02 -12.74 -8.46
CA ARG A 156 -13.86 -13.66 -9.58
C ARG A 156 -13.29 -14.97 -9.08
N ALA A 157 -13.79 -16.06 -9.66
CA ALA A 157 -13.26 -17.37 -9.36
C ALA A 157 -11.85 -17.53 -9.96
N GLY A 158 -11.00 -18.29 -9.28
CA GLY A 158 -9.76 -18.79 -9.86
C GLY A 158 -10.07 -19.91 -10.86
N CYS A 159 -9.05 -20.40 -11.59
CA CYS A 159 -9.22 -21.55 -12.47
C CYS A 159 -9.85 -22.73 -11.70
N GLY A 160 -11.10 -23.06 -12.03
CA GLY A 160 -11.84 -24.20 -11.48
C GLY A 160 -12.66 -23.94 -10.22
N SER A 161 -12.73 -22.71 -9.69
CA SER A 161 -13.63 -22.38 -8.57
C SER A 161 -14.91 -21.65 -9.04
N SER A 162 -15.90 -21.56 -8.15
CA SER A 162 -17.09 -20.71 -8.35
C SER A 162 -16.84 -19.29 -7.83
N PRO A 163 -17.47 -18.25 -8.41
CA PRO A 163 -17.43 -16.91 -7.85
C PRO A 163 -17.88 -16.91 -6.39
N SER A 164 -17.23 -16.10 -5.56
CA SER A 164 -17.60 -15.97 -4.14
C SER A 164 -18.19 -14.60 -3.85
N TRP A 165 -19.34 -14.61 -3.19
CA TRP A 165 -20.01 -13.41 -2.71
C TRP A 165 -19.47 -13.04 -1.34
N ASN A 166 -19.17 -11.75 -1.17
CA ASN A 166 -18.69 -11.19 0.08
C ASN A 166 -19.18 -9.73 0.19
N ALA A 167 -18.71 -9.00 1.20
CA ALA A 167 -18.87 -7.57 1.29
C ALA A 167 -17.54 -6.91 1.66
N THR A 168 -17.36 -5.67 1.20
CA THR A 168 -16.29 -4.79 1.68
C THR A 168 -16.89 -3.69 2.54
N ARG A 169 -16.19 -3.25 3.59
CA ARG A 169 -16.62 -2.07 4.35
C ARG A 169 -16.61 -0.85 3.44
N SER A 170 -17.62 0.00 3.56
CA SER A 170 -17.68 1.29 2.87
C SER A 170 -16.51 2.18 3.33
N PRO A 171 -15.69 2.70 2.41
CA PRO A 171 -14.62 3.66 2.74
C PRO A 171 -15.15 5.09 2.95
N LEU A 172 -16.42 5.36 2.60
CA LEU A 172 -16.98 6.71 2.66
C LEU A 172 -16.97 7.33 4.07
N PRO A 173 -17.32 6.61 5.15
CA PRO A 173 -17.20 7.16 6.50
C PRO A 173 -15.75 7.52 6.87
N GLN A 174 -14.78 6.71 6.43
CA GLN A 174 -13.37 6.94 6.71
C GLN A 174 -12.87 8.23 6.05
N VAL A 175 -13.11 8.39 4.74
CA VAL A 175 -12.65 9.59 4.01
C VAL A 175 -13.38 10.86 4.48
N ARG A 176 -14.64 10.77 4.90
CA ARG A 176 -15.36 11.89 5.52
C ARG A 176 -14.69 12.34 6.82
N ALA A 177 -14.37 11.39 7.71
CA ALA A 177 -13.70 11.70 8.97
C ALA A 177 -12.28 12.27 8.75
N GLN A 178 -11.58 11.80 7.71
CA GLN A 178 -10.29 12.35 7.28
C GLN A 178 -10.41 13.81 6.81
N VAL A 179 -11.35 14.10 5.91
CA VAL A 179 -11.61 15.47 5.43
C VAL A 179 -12.02 16.40 6.57
N GLU A 180 -12.90 15.94 7.47
CA GLU A 180 -13.33 16.72 8.62
C GLU A 180 -12.17 17.01 9.58
N SER A 181 -11.32 16.01 9.83
CA SER A 181 -10.15 16.18 10.71
C SER A 181 -9.13 17.14 10.09
N LEU A 182 -8.88 17.04 8.79
CA LEU A 182 -7.99 17.95 8.08
C LEU A 182 -8.54 19.39 8.08
N SER A 183 -9.84 19.56 7.77
CA SER A 183 -10.51 20.87 7.81
C SER A 183 -10.39 21.52 9.20
N ARG A 184 -10.69 20.75 10.26
CA ARG A 184 -10.56 21.24 11.65
C ARG A 184 -9.12 21.56 12.02
N TRP A 185 -8.15 20.78 11.55
CA TRP A 185 -6.74 21.05 11.79
C TRP A 185 -6.31 22.35 11.10
N LEU A 186 -6.63 22.53 9.81
CA LEU A 186 -6.32 23.73 9.04
C LEU A 186 -6.98 24.98 9.64
N LEU A 187 -8.25 24.87 10.04
CA LEU A 187 -8.98 25.99 10.65
C LEU A 187 -8.32 26.46 11.96
N ARG A 188 -7.81 25.53 12.79
CA ARG A 188 -7.06 25.87 14.00
C ARG A 188 -5.73 26.58 13.71
N HIS A 189 -5.20 26.45 12.50
CA HIS A 189 -4.01 27.15 12.00
C HIS A 189 -4.38 28.37 11.14
N GLY A 190 -5.63 28.85 11.22
CA GLY A 190 -6.07 30.07 10.53
C GLY A 190 -6.37 29.90 9.04
N LEU A 191 -6.45 28.65 8.56
CA LEU A 191 -6.71 28.33 7.15
C LEU A 191 -8.11 27.74 6.97
N ASP A 192 -9.04 28.52 6.42
CA ASP A 192 -10.39 28.03 6.07
C ASP A 192 -10.36 27.34 4.71
N VAL A 193 -10.07 26.05 4.72
CA VAL A 193 -10.06 25.19 3.53
C VAL A 193 -10.90 23.97 3.80
N ARG A 194 -11.85 23.70 2.90
CA ARG A 194 -12.57 22.44 2.87
C ARG A 194 -11.97 21.54 1.78
N PRO A 195 -11.22 20.48 2.14
CA PRO A 195 -10.72 19.53 1.18
C PRO A 195 -11.86 18.79 0.46
N ARG A 196 -11.61 18.46 -0.80
CA ARG A 196 -12.39 17.49 -1.57
C ARG A 196 -11.97 16.07 -1.19
N ALA A 197 -12.85 15.11 -1.42
CA ALA A 197 -12.60 13.70 -1.14
C ALA A 197 -12.60 12.90 -2.43
N ALA A 198 -11.78 11.87 -2.51
CA ALA A 198 -11.95 10.78 -3.46
C ALA A 198 -11.60 9.44 -2.80
N VAL A 199 -12.26 8.38 -3.26
CA VAL A 199 -11.89 7.00 -2.93
C VAL A 199 -11.40 6.33 -4.20
N VAL A 200 -10.24 5.69 -4.13
CA VAL A 200 -9.65 5.00 -5.27
C VAL A 200 -9.48 3.52 -4.97
N PHE A 201 -10.07 2.68 -5.80
CA PHE A 201 -9.78 1.25 -5.80
C PHE A 201 -8.62 0.95 -6.76
N ALA A 202 -7.50 0.53 -6.19
CA ALA A 202 -6.23 0.43 -6.89
C ALA A 202 -5.97 -0.93 -7.54
N HIS A 203 -6.72 -1.97 -7.15
CA HIS A 203 -6.42 -3.32 -7.59
C HIS A 203 -6.77 -3.49 -9.09
N PRO A 204 -5.90 -4.09 -9.92
CA PRO A 204 -6.11 -4.21 -11.37
C PRO A 204 -7.35 -5.02 -11.77
N GLN A 205 -7.83 -5.87 -10.86
CA GLN A 205 -9.02 -6.69 -11.04
C GLN A 205 -10.28 -6.11 -10.38
N THR A 206 -10.24 -4.85 -9.91
CA THR A 206 -11.44 -4.19 -9.41
C THR A 206 -12.30 -3.70 -10.56
N ALA A 207 -13.61 -3.91 -10.44
CA ALA A 207 -14.63 -3.20 -11.21
C ALA A 207 -15.61 -2.55 -10.23
N LEU A 208 -16.17 -1.41 -10.62
CA LEU A 208 -17.14 -0.67 -9.82
C LEU A 208 -18.48 -0.61 -10.55
N GLU A 209 -19.55 -0.85 -9.80
CA GLU A 209 -20.93 -0.65 -10.26
C GLU A 209 -21.64 0.30 -9.30
N GLY A 210 -22.43 1.24 -9.83
CA GLY A 210 -23.18 2.20 -9.01
C GLY A 210 -22.32 3.31 -8.38
N ALA A 211 -21.09 3.52 -8.85
CA ALA A 211 -20.18 4.54 -8.32
C ALA A 211 -20.74 5.96 -8.47
N GLU A 212 -21.53 6.20 -9.51
CA GLU A 212 -22.24 7.43 -9.83
C GLU A 212 -23.26 7.85 -8.77
N HIS A 213 -23.73 6.93 -7.93
CA HIS A 213 -24.65 7.25 -6.83
C HIS A 213 -23.95 7.92 -5.64
N SER A 214 -22.61 7.86 -5.58
CA SER A 214 -21.84 8.46 -4.48
C SER A 214 -21.57 9.94 -4.76
N SER A 215 -21.86 10.79 -3.77
CA SER A 215 -21.47 12.22 -3.82
C SER A 215 -19.95 12.44 -3.69
N ILE A 216 -19.23 11.46 -3.13
CA ILE A 216 -17.77 11.42 -3.12
C ILE A 216 -17.34 10.51 -4.28
N PRO A 217 -16.50 10.99 -5.23
CA PRO A 217 -16.01 10.17 -6.32
C PRO A 217 -15.40 8.84 -5.82
N VAL A 218 -15.95 7.73 -6.31
CA VAL A 218 -15.40 6.37 -6.10
C VAL A 218 -14.87 5.89 -7.45
N LEU A 219 -13.56 5.72 -7.55
CA LEU A 219 -12.86 5.64 -8.82
C LEU A 219 -11.96 4.41 -8.91
N LEU A 220 -11.70 3.97 -10.14
CA LEU A 220 -10.54 3.12 -10.43
C LEU A 220 -9.28 3.99 -10.54
N ARG A 221 -8.10 3.40 -10.28
CA ARG A 221 -6.82 4.13 -10.22
C ARG A 221 -6.52 5.02 -11.42
N ASP A 222 -6.87 4.61 -12.64
CA ASP A 222 -6.59 5.34 -13.87
C ASP A 222 -7.45 6.61 -14.03
N ARG A 223 -8.53 6.73 -13.26
CA ARG A 223 -9.44 7.88 -13.31
C ARG A 223 -9.08 9.01 -12.35
N ILE A 224 -8.20 8.78 -11.37
CA ILE A 224 -7.93 9.77 -10.31
C ILE A 224 -7.27 11.04 -10.84
N ALA A 225 -6.25 10.92 -11.68
CA ALA A 225 -5.54 12.09 -12.20
C ALA A 225 -6.45 12.99 -13.06
N PRO A 226 -7.21 12.45 -14.05
CA PRO A 226 -8.21 13.26 -14.77
C PRO A 226 -9.22 13.94 -13.86
N VAL A 227 -9.78 13.24 -12.88
CA VAL A 227 -10.78 13.82 -11.96
C VAL A 227 -10.20 14.96 -11.13
N VAL A 228 -8.95 14.83 -10.66
CA VAL A 228 -8.27 15.89 -9.91
C VAL A 228 -7.95 17.09 -10.82
N SER A 229 -7.50 16.87 -12.05
CA SER A 229 -7.12 17.94 -12.98
C SER A 229 -8.30 18.68 -13.61
N GLU A 230 -9.42 17.98 -13.87
CA GLU A 230 -10.59 18.53 -14.57
C GLU A 230 -11.63 19.13 -13.61
N ALA A 231 -11.45 18.97 -12.30
CA ALA A 231 -12.36 19.55 -11.33
C ALA A 231 -12.40 21.09 -11.41
N GLY A 232 -13.54 21.68 -11.06
CA GLY A 232 -13.67 23.14 -11.05
C GLY A 232 -12.64 23.80 -10.12
N PRO A 233 -12.08 24.96 -10.51
CA PRO A 233 -11.01 25.62 -9.76
C PRO A 233 -11.49 25.96 -8.35
N GLN A 234 -10.58 25.85 -7.38
CA GLN A 234 -10.83 26.20 -5.99
C GLN A 234 -9.55 26.81 -5.44
N ALA A 235 -9.60 28.11 -5.14
CA ALA A 235 -8.45 28.83 -4.61
C ALA A 235 -7.96 28.17 -3.33
N LEU A 236 -6.67 27.89 -3.28
CA LEU A 236 -6.00 27.38 -2.09
C LEU A 236 -5.28 28.55 -1.40
N PRO A 237 -5.58 28.84 -0.12
CA PRO A 237 -4.88 29.89 0.61
C PRO A 237 -3.36 29.69 0.58
N PRO A 238 -2.57 30.77 0.45
CA PRO A 238 -1.13 30.68 0.61
C PRO A 238 -0.80 30.16 2.02
N GLY A 239 0.17 29.25 2.13
CA GLY A 239 0.59 28.67 3.40
C GLY A 239 0.06 27.27 3.70
N VAL A 240 -1.02 26.79 3.06
CA VAL A 240 -1.54 25.42 3.30
C VAL A 240 -0.47 24.35 3.16
N ARG A 241 0.34 24.43 2.10
CA ARG A 241 1.42 23.48 1.86
C ARG A 241 2.50 23.55 2.95
N GLN A 242 2.82 24.76 3.41
CA GLN A 242 3.83 24.98 4.45
C GLN A 242 3.37 24.42 5.79
N GLU A 243 2.13 24.70 6.19
CA GLU A 243 1.52 24.16 7.41
C GLU A 243 1.51 22.62 7.40
N LEU A 244 1.16 22.00 6.26
CA LEU A 244 1.19 20.55 6.14
C LEU A 244 2.62 19.96 6.20
N ARG A 245 3.61 20.70 5.69
CA ARG A 245 5.04 20.32 5.84
C ARG A 245 5.47 20.37 7.30
N GLU A 246 5.07 21.41 8.02
CA GLU A 246 5.37 21.59 9.44
C GLU A 246 4.67 20.55 10.32
N LEU A 247 3.42 20.21 10.01
CA LEU A 247 2.72 19.10 10.65
C LEU A 247 3.52 17.79 10.53
N ARG A 248 4.05 17.52 9.33
CA ARG A 248 4.84 16.32 9.07
C ARG A 248 6.18 16.34 9.80
N SER A 249 6.87 17.49 9.89
CA SER A 249 8.13 17.58 10.65
C SER A 249 7.92 17.46 12.15
N ASN A 250 6.84 18.06 12.68
CA ASN A 250 6.52 18.05 14.11
C ASN A 250 5.90 16.72 14.56
N GLY A 251 5.34 15.93 13.64
CA GLY A 251 4.88 14.56 13.86
C GLY A 251 5.99 13.51 14.02
N ILE A 252 7.26 13.89 13.84
CA ILE A 252 8.43 13.07 14.22
C ILE A 252 8.64 13.21 15.73
N VAL A 253 7.70 12.69 16.53
CA VAL A 253 7.95 12.47 17.96
C VAL A 253 8.81 11.19 18.05
N PRO A 254 10.00 11.23 18.67
CA PRO A 254 10.90 10.08 18.76
C PRO A 254 10.22 8.96 19.53
N HIS A 255 10.45 7.73 19.06
CA HIS A 255 10.05 6.48 19.69
C HIS A 255 9.96 6.58 21.21
N VAL A 256 8.75 6.34 21.74
CA VAL A 256 8.55 6.00 23.15
C VAL A 256 9.48 4.83 23.46
N LYS A 257 10.52 5.11 24.26
CA LYS A 257 11.32 4.08 24.90
C LYS A 257 10.39 3.32 25.84
N TYR A 258 10.14 2.05 25.57
CA TYR A 258 9.65 1.15 26.59
C TYR A 258 10.76 1.01 27.64
N ALA A 259 10.48 1.52 28.84
CA ALA A 259 11.19 1.20 30.06
C ALA A 259 10.69 -0.15 30.61
#